data_AF-A0A292Q5Z1-F1
#
_entry.id   AF-A0A292Q5Z1-F1
#
_cell.length_a   1.000
_cell.length_b   1.000
_cell.length_c   1.000
_cell.angle_alpha   90.00
_cell.angle_beta   90.00
_cell.angle_gamma   90.00
#
_symmetry.space_group_name_H-M   'P 1'
#
loop_
_entity.id
_entity.type
_entity.pdbx_description
1 polymer ?
#
loop_
_entity_poly.entity_id
_entity_poly.type
_entity_poly.pdbx_seq_one_letter_code
_entity_poly.pdbx_strand_id
1 'polypeptide(L)'
;MPRVIVGNNFGFGKALAHEEYDLRQSRNCFLDTLSLHAVVNGICSCRRPTWIRHKKNKELREWFEKEDHGDDLRAMLNAGLHEGEVEELWVRRSAINSLGEGTKFHYDIELNKEVRNYVRDMLKNLDELLNYCAEDVVATHKETPDRVKKRPVELAELALALKARGLWE
;
A
#
# COMPACT_ATOMS: atom_id res chain seq x y z
N MET A 1 27.33 -2.08 -14.94
CA MET A 1 26.48 -3.29 -14.81
C MET A 1 25.02 -2.86 -14.77
N PRO A 2 24.09 -3.59 -15.41
CA PRO A 2 22.65 -3.35 -15.26
C PRO A 2 22.22 -3.56 -13.81
N ARG A 3 21.39 -2.66 -13.27
CA ARG A 3 20.85 -2.75 -11.90
C ARG A 3 19.34 -2.63 -11.93
N VAL A 4 18.71 -3.23 -10.94
CA VAL A 4 17.27 -3.11 -10.70
C VAL A 4 17.09 -2.18 -9.51
N ILE A 5 16.43 -1.06 -9.74
CA ILE A 5 16.15 -0.04 -8.74
C ILE A 5 14.68 -0.18 -8.39
N VAL A 6 14.41 -0.44 -7.12
CA VAL A 6 13.05 -0.59 -6.61
C VAL A 6 12.69 0.63 -5.80
N GLY A 7 11.49 1.16 -6.01
CA GLY A 7 10.98 2.28 -5.24
C GLY A 7 9.46 2.27 -5.22
N ASN A 8 8.90 3.09 -4.35
CA ASN A 8 7.46 3.29 -4.25
C ASN A 8 7.12 4.66 -4.87
N ASN A 9 6.22 4.67 -5.86
CA ASN A 9 5.90 5.82 -6.70
C ASN A 9 7.14 6.39 -7.42
N PHE A 10 7.91 5.51 -8.05
CA PHE A 10 9.21 5.87 -8.62
C PHE A 10 9.13 6.98 -9.69
N GLY A 11 8.00 7.14 -10.39
CA GLY A 11 7.82 8.20 -11.38
C GLY A 11 8.08 9.61 -10.83
N PHE A 12 7.73 9.85 -9.56
CA PHE A 12 8.00 11.12 -8.90
C PHE A 12 9.49 11.32 -8.61
N GLY A 13 10.18 10.29 -8.10
CA GLY A 13 11.62 10.34 -7.82
C GLY A 13 12.49 10.31 -9.08
N LYS A 14 12.05 9.64 -10.14
CA LYS A 14 12.75 9.53 -11.43
C LYS A 14 12.95 10.88 -12.08
N ALA A 15 11.93 11.75 -12.01
CA ALA A 15 12.01 13.12 -12.52
C ALA A 15 13.06 13.97 -11.79
N LEU A 16 13.58 13.52 -10.64
CA LEU A 16 14.64 14.19 -9.90
C LEU A 16 15.97 13.44 -9.97
N ALA A 17 15.99 12.25 -10.57
CA ALA A 17 17.19 11.41 -10.66
C ALA A 17 18.11 11.92 -11.76
N HIS A 18 19.36 12.19 -11.41
CA HIS A 18 20.39 12.63 -12.36
C HIS A 18 20.57 11.66 -13.54
N GLU A 19 20.32 10.35 -13.33
CA GLU A 19 20.45 9.32 -14.37
C GLU A 19 19.46 9.51 -15.54
N GLU A 20 18.34 10.21 -15.34
CA GLU A 20 17.37 10.53 -16.41
C GLU A 20 17.84 11.71 -17.27
N TYR A 21 18.65 12.60 -16.71
CA TYR A 21 19.17 13.80 -17.37
C TYR A 21 20.57 13.60 -17.98
N ASP A 22 21.23 12.46 -17.73
CA ASP A 22 22.47 12.12 -18.41
C ASP A 22 22.16 11.71 -19.86
N LEU A 23 22.86 12.32 -20.81
CA LEU A 23 22.77 12.00 -22.23
C LEU A 23 23.19 10.55 -22.51
N ARG A 24 23.99 9.95 -21.62
CA ARG A 24 24.39 8.55 -21.68
C ARG A 24 23.29 7.70 -21.05
N GLN A 25 22.61 6.93 -21.89
CA GLN A 25 21.58 5.99 -21.45
C GLN A 25 22.10 5.04 -20.37
N SER A 26 21.47 5.09 -19.19
CA SER A 26 21.70 4.09 -18.15
C SER A 26 21.02 2.77 -18.53
N ARG A 27 21.61 1.63 -18.16
CA ARG A 27 21.01 0.29 -18.33
C ARG A 27 20.26 -0.15 -17.06
N ASN A 28 19.71 0.80 -16.32
CA ASN A 28 18.99 0.53 -15.08
C ASN A 28 17.53 0.18 -15.40
N CYS A 29 16.99 -0.81 -14.69
CA CYS A 29 15.58 -1.17 -14.73
C CYS A 29 14.91 -0.66 -13.46
N PHE A 30 13.75 -0.04 -13.59
CA PHE A 30 13.02 0.55 -12.48
C PHE A 30 11.76 -0.27 -12.20
N LEU A 31 11.54 -0.64 -10.94
CA LEU A 31 10.34 -1.31 -10.48
C LEU A 31 9.62 -0.42 -9.47
N ASP A 32 8.37 -0.07 -9.78
CA ASP A 32 7.51 0.69 -8.89
C ASP A 32 6.56 -0.25 -8.10
N THR A 33 6.74 -0.32 -6.79
CA THR A 33 5.91 -1.15 -5.90
C THR A 33 4.47 -0.63 -5.82
N LEU A 34 4.25 0.68 -5.95
CA LEU A 34 2.91 1.26 -5.94
C LEU A 34 2.12 0.86 -7.18
N SER A 35 2.76 0.91 -8.35
CA SER A 35 2.17 0.46 -9.61
C SER A 35 1.89 -1.04 -9.59
N LEU A 36 2.80 -1.85 -9.03
CA LEU A 36 2.59 -3.28 -8.85
C LEU A 36 1.37 -3.56 -7.95
N HIS A 37 1.29 -2.89 -6.80
CA HIS A 37 0.13 -2.97 -5.91
C HIS A 37 -1.16 -2.59 -6.63
N ALA A 38 -1.15 -1.47 -7.36
CA ALA A 38 -2.32 -0.96 -8.06
C ALA A 38 -2.89 -1.97 -9.07
N VAL A 39 -2.02 -2.70 -9.78
CA VAL A 39 -2.42 -3.74 -10.74
C VAL A 39 -2.97 -4.98 -10.06
N VAL A 40 -2.42 -5.37 -8.90
CA VAL A 40 -2.80 -6.62 -8.23
C VAL A 40 -4.04 -6.43 -7.35
N ASN A 41 -4.00 -5.52 -6.37
CA ASN A 41 -5.01 -5.35 -5.32
C ASN A 41 -5.47 -3.89 -5.10
N GLY A 42 -5.08 -2.98 -5.99
CA GLY A 42 -5.44 -1.57 -5.86
C GLY A 42 -6.91 -1.28 -6.15
N ILE A 43 -7.43 -0.25 -5.50
CA ILE A 43 -8.82 0.21 -5.65
C ILE A 43 -8.90 1.40 -6.62
N CYS A 44 -9.97 1.45 -7.43
CA CYS A 44 -10.26 2.64 -8.24
C CYS A 44 -10.64 3.85 -7.37
N SER A 45 -10.39 5.06 -7.85
CA SER A 45 -10.84 6.29 -7.18
C SER A 45 -12.34 6.29 -6.87
N CYS A 46 -13.15 5.76 -7.78
CA CYS A 46 -14.60 5.60 -7.64
C CYS A 46 -15.05 4.77 -6.42
N ARG A 47 -14.32 3.70 -6.10
CA ARG A 47 -14.66 2.74 -5.05
C ARG A 47 -14.01 3.08 -3.71
N ARG A 48 -13.10 4.05 -3.70
CA ARG A 48 -12.40 4.49 -2.49
C ARG A 48 -13.37 4.97 -1.38
N PRO A 49 -14.43 5.76 -1.65
CA PRO A 49 -15.36 6.20 -0.60
C PRO A 49 -16.06 5.03 0.09
N THR A 50 -16.53 4.05 -0.70
CA THR A 50 -17.15 2.82 -0.20
C THR A 50 -16.20 2.02 0.68
N TRP A 51 -14.96 1.81 0.23
CA TRP A 51 -13.95 1.10 1.02
C TRP A 51 -13.66 1.81 2.34
N ILE A 52 -13.56 3.15 2.35
CA ILE A 52 -13.36 3.94 3.58
C ILE A 52 -14.55 3.79 4.53
N ARG A 53 -15.79 3.87 4.02
CA ARG A 53 -17.00 3.65 4.82
C ARG A 53 -16.97 2.26 5.47
N HIS A 54 -16.61 1.24 4.69
CA HIS A 54 -16.53 -0.12 5.18
C HIS A 54 -15.43 -0.31 6.24
N LYS A 55 -14.22 0.23 6.01
CA LYS A 55 -13.12 0.19 6.98
C LYS A 55 -13.53 0.84 8.31
N LYS A 56 -14.17 2.02 8.27
CA LYS A 56 -14.68 2.70 9.47
C LYS A 56 -15.77 1.89 10.17
N ASN A 57 -16.70 1.30 9.44
CA ASN A 57 -17.73 0.44 10.02
C ASN A 57 -17.12 -0.78 10.70
N LYS A 58 -16.06 -1.36 10.13
CA LYS A 58 -15.34 -2.49 10.72
C LYS A 58 -14.61 -2.07 12.01
N GLU A 59 -13.87 -0.97 11.98
CA GLU A 59 -13.19 -0.41 13.16
C GLU A 59 -14.19 -0.10 14.28
N LEU A 60 -15.36 0.44 13.92
CA LEU A 60 -16.44 0.70 14.87
C LEU A 60 -16.97 -0.60 15.51
N ARG A 61 -17.20 -1.66 14.71
CA ARG A 61 -17.58 -2.99 15.23
C ARG A 61 -16.53 -3.55 16.18
N GLU A 62 -15.26 -3.52 15.79
CA GLU A 62 -14.14 -4.00 16.62
C GLU A 62 -14.01 -3.21 17.93
N TRP A 63 -14.28 -1.90 17.91
CA TRP A 63 -14.32 -1.07 19.11
C TRP A 63 -15.49 -1.43 20.03
N PHE A 64 -16.71 -1.59 19.48
CA PHE A 64 -17.89 -2.02 20.23
C PHE A 64 -17.80 -3.47 20.75
N GLU A 65 -16.99 -4.33 20.15
CA GLU A 65 -16.72 -5.68 20.67
C GLU A 65 -15.75 -5.64 21.85
N LYS A 66 -14.77 -4.72 21.83
CA LYS A 66 -13.79 -4.54 22.91
C LYS A 66 -14.38 -3.87 24.14
N GLU A 67 -15.32 -2.94 23.97
CA GLU A 67 -16.03 -2.29 25.06
C GLU A 67 -17.35 -3.03 25.35
N ASP A 68 -17.62 -3.35 26.63
CA ASP A 68 -18.84 -4.07 27.03
C ASP A 68 -20.06 -3.15 27.03
N HIS A 69 -20.49 -2.74 25.83
CA HIS A 69 -21.73 -2.01 25.63
C HIS A 69 -22.89 -3.00 25.54
N GLY A 70 -23.98 -2.71 26.26
CA GLY A 70 -25.14 -3.60 26.38
C GLY A 70 -25.74 -4.06 25.04
N ASP A 71 -26.33 -5.26 25.05
CA ASP A 71 -26.80 -6.00 23.86
C ASP A 71 -27.75 -5.22 22.94
N ASP A 72 -28.48 -4.24 23.48
CA ASP A 72 -29.46 -3.43 22.74
C ASP A 72 -28.79 -2.47 21.73
N LEU A 73 -27.62 -1.91 22.09
CA LEU A 73 -26.86 -1.03 21.20
C LEU A 73 -26.16 -1.83 20.09
N ARG A 74 -25.71 -3.05 20.40
CA ARG A 74 -25.16 -4.00 19.42
C ARG A 74 -26.22 -4.42 18.39
N ALA A 75 -27.45 -4.67 18.83
CA ALA A 75 -28.56 -5.01 17.94
C ALA A 75 -28.92 -3.87 16.98
N MET A 76 -28.93 -2.61 17.47
CA MET A 76 -29.23 -1.44 16.64
C MET A 76 -28.15 -1.17 15.58
N LEU A 77 -26.87 -1.37 15.92
CA LEU A 77 -25.76 -1.24 14.97
C LEU A 77 -25.83 -2.31 13.87
N ASN A 78 -26.12 -3.56 14.23
CA ASN A 78 -26.29 -4.65 13.28
C ASN A 78 -27.49 -4.40 12.33
N ALA A 79 -28.62 -3.91 12.85
CA ALA A 79 -29.82 -3.62 12.06
C ALA A 79 -29.62 -2.51 11.00
N GLY A 80 -28.80 -1.49 11.27
CA GLY A 80 -28.54 -0.38 10.34
C GLY A 80 -27.47 -0.65 9.28
N LEU A 81 -26.79 -1.80 9.33
CA LEU A 81 -25.59 -2.09 8.52
C LEU A 81 -25.75 -3.31 7.59
N HIS A 82 -26.96 -3.87 7.46
CA HIS A 82 -27.25 -5.07 6.66
C HIS A 82 -27.19 -4.90 5.12
N GLU A 83 -26.57 -3.84 4.62
CA GLU A 83 -26.24 -3.71 3.19
C GLU A 83 -24.85 -4.29 2.92
N GLY A 84 -24.79 -5.57 2.49
CA GLY A 84 -23.81 -5.99 1.47
C GLY A 84 -22.68 -6.95 1.87
N GLU A 85 -22.98 -8.23 2.09
CA GLU A 85 -21.97 -9.32 2.09
C GLU A 85 -21.13 -9.36 0.79
N VAL A 86 -21.70 -8.94 -0.35
CA VAL A 86 -21.01 -8.86 -1.64
C VAL A 86 -20.05 -7.67 -1.71
N GLU A 87 -20.35 -6.58 -0.99
CA GLU A 87 -19.47 -5.42 -0.90
C GLU A 87 -18.25 -5.73 -0.03
N GLU A 88 -18.40 -6.63 0.94
CA GLU A 88 -17.35 -7.10 1.82
C GLU A 88 -16.24 -7.89 1.09
N LEU A 89 -16.60 -8.72 0.10
CA LEU A 89 -15.65 -9.63 -0.55
C LEU A 89 -14.52 -8.91 -1.30
N TRP A 90 -14.84 -7.90 -2.11
CA TRP A 90 -13.82 -7.16 -2.83
C TRP A 90 -13.10 -6.15 -1.93
N VAL A 91 -13.78 -5.60 -0.91
CA VAL A 91 -13.17 -4.70 0.08
C VAL A 91 -12.09 -5.41 0.89
N ARG A 92 -12.31 -6.67 1.28
CA ARG A 92 -11.32 -7.46 2.04
C ARG A 92 -10.09 -7.88 1.23
N ARG A 93 -10.22 -7.98 -0.10
CA ARG A 93 -9.13 -8.37 -1.02
C ARG A 93 -8.42 -7.17 -1.66
N SER A 94 -8.79 -5.95 -1.28
CA SER A 94 -8.25 -4.74 -1.90
C SER A 94 -7.81 -3.72 -0.86
N ALA A 95 -6.86 -2.87 -1.25
CA ALA A 95 -6.39 -1.79 -0.39
C ALA A 95 -6.23 -0.48 -1.16
N ILE A 96 -6.15 0.60 -0.38
CA ILE A 96 -5.88 1.92 -0.90
C ILE A 96 -4.45 1.98 -1.46
N ASN A 97 -4.31 2.63 -2.63
CA ASN A 97 -3.03 2.94 -3.27
C ASN A 97 -2.22 3.96 -2.44
N SER A 98 -1.59 3.50 -1.36
CA SER A 98 -0.65 4.24 -0.55
C SER A 98 0.35 3.25 0.06
N LEU A 99 1.59 3.68 0.27
CA LEU A 99 2.64 2.82 0.85
C LEU A 99 2.13 2.13 2.11
N GLY A 100 1.81 2.88 3.16
CA GLY A 100 1.42 2.24 4.43
C GLY A 100 0.14 1.41 4.41
N GLU A 101 -0.83 1.65 3.52
CA GLU A 101 -1.98 0.72 3.41
C GLU A 101 -1.61 -0.53 2.59
N GLY A 102 -0.78 -0.38 1.56
CA GLY A 102 -0.26 -1.50 0.78
C GLY A 102 0.68 -2.39 1.59
N THR A 103 1.58 -1.80 2.38
CA THR A 103 2.50 -2.53 3.26
C THR A 103 1.74 -3.28 4.34
N LYS A 104 0.76 -2.62 4.97
CA LYS A 104 -0.13 -3.27 5.95
C LYS A 104 -0.91 -4.42 5.32
N PHE A 105 -1.45 -4.22 4.11
CA PHE A 105 -2.23 -5.24 3.43
C PHE A 105 -1.40 -6.49 3.05
N HIS A 106 -0.18 -6.32 2.56
CA HIS A 106 0.62 -7.44 2.03
C HIS A 106 1.53 -8.10 3.08
N TYR A 107 1.98 -7.35 4.09
CA TYR A 107 3.01 -7.79 5.03
C TYR A 107 2.66 -7.55 6.50
N ASP A 108 1.48 -7.00 6.79
CA ASP A 108 1.02 -6.66 8.15
C ASP A 108 1.98 -5.74 8.91
N ILE A 109 2.69 -4.86 8.18
CA ILE A 109 3.58 -3.85 8.76
C ILE A 109 2.83 -2.51 8.80
N GLU A 110 2.71 -1.94 10.00
CA GLU A 110 2.16 -0.60 10.19
C GLU A 110 3.24 0.46 10.10
N LEU A 111 3.00 1.49 9.27
CA LEU A 111 3.89 2.64 9.11
C LEU A 111 3.27 3.87 9.75
N ASN A 112 4.05 4.60 10.55
CA ASN A 112 3.61 5.84 11.15
C ASN A 112 3.62 6.99 10.13
N LYS A 113 2.43 7.42 9.68
CA LYS A 113 2.28 8.51 8.70
C LYS A 113 2.20 9.90 9.34
N GLU A 114 2.11 9.99 10.66
CA GLU A 114 1.90 11.26 11.36
C GLU A 114 3.16 12.12 11.37
N VAL A 115 4.34 11.47 11.40
CA VAL A 115 5.65 12.13 11.42
C VAL A 115 5.84 13.09 10.24
N ARG A 116 5.26 12.78 9.08
CA ARG A 116 5.31 13.62 7.88
C ARG A 116 4.73 15.03 8.10
N ASN A 117 3.80 15.22 9.04
CA ASN A 117 3.19 16.53 9.27
C ASN A 117 4.18 17.58 9.81
N TYR A 118 5.31 17.13 10.37
CA TYR A 118 6.36 17.99 10.91
C TYR A 118 7.33 18.57 9.87
N VAL A 119 7.12 18.30 8.58
CA VAL A 119 7.97 18.83 7.49
C VAL A 119 8.03 20.38 7.50
N ARG A 120 7.04 21.08 8.05
CA ARG A 120 7.06 22.55 8.19
C ARG A 120 8.11 23.05 9.19
N ASP A 121 8.47 22.24 10.18
CA ASP A 121 9.48 22.50 11.20
C ASP A 121 10.69 21.56 11.03
N MET A 122 11.04 21.24 9.78
CA MET A 122 12.03 20.20 9.43
C MET A 122 13.36 20.30 10.20
N LEU A 123 13.87 21.52 10.42
CA LEU A 123 15.13 21.71 11.12
C LEU A 123 15.09 21.29 12.59
N LYS A 124 13.91 21.32 13.23
CA LYS A 124 13.74 20.92 14.63
C LYS A 124 13.56 19.41 14.80
N ASN A 125 12.98 18.76 13.80
CA ASN A 125 12.62 17.34 13.84
C ASN A 125 13.39 16.51 12.80
N LEU A 126 14.62 16.93 12.47
CA LEU A 126 15.38 16.35 11.36
C LEU A 126 15.65 14.85 11.58
N ASP A 127 16.10 14.46 12.77
CA ASP A 127 16.44 13.07 13.08
C ASP A 127 15.22 12.14 12.96
N GLU A 128 14.06 12.60 13.44
CA GLU A 128 12.80 11.84 13.36
C GLU A 128 12.33 11.71 11.91
N LEU A 129 12.42 12.79 11.12
CA LEU A 129 12.08 12.77 9.71
C LEU A 129 13.02 11.88 8.89
N LEU A 130 14.31 11.85 9.21
CA LEU A 130 15.28 10.97 8.56
C LEU A 130 15.00 9.49 8.87
N ASN A 131 14.69 9.17 10.13
CA ASN A 131 14.28 7.82 10.51
C ASN A 131 12.99 7.41 9.79
N TYR A 132 11.99 8.29 9.73
CA TYR A 132 10.77 8.06 8.96
C TYR A 132 11.06 7.75 7.47
N CYS A 133 11.96 8.50 6.84
CA CYS A 133 12.37 8.23 5.45
C CYS A 133 13.09 6.89 5.31
N ALA A 134 13.93 6.52 6.27
CA ALA A 134 14.64 5.24 6.26
C ALA A 134 13.69 4.06 6.46
N GLU A 135 12.69 4.18 7.32
CA GLU A 135 11.64 3.19 7.54
C GLU A 135 10.83 2.93 6.26
N ASP A 136 10.44 3.99 5.54
CA ASP A 136 9.73 3.86 4.25
C ASP A 136 10.59 3.12 3.20
N VAL A 137 11.91 3.35 3.17
CA VAL A 137 12.85 2.64 2.28
C VAL A 137 12.96 1.16 2.67
N VAL A 138 13.06 0.86 3.97
CA VAL A 138 13.12 -0.52 4.47
C VAL A 138 11.81 -1.25 4.18
N ALA A 139 10.67 -0.59 4.38
CA ALA A 139 9.36 -1.12 4.06
C ALA A 139 9.25 -1.46 2.57
N THR A 140 9.61 -0.53 1.69
CA THR A 140 9.63 -0.75 0.23
C THR A 140 10.55 -1.92 -0.17
N HIS A 141 11.70 -2.05 0.48
CA HIS A 141 12.61 -3.16 0.23
C HIS A 141 12.04 -4.51 0.67
N LYS A 142 11.32 -4.54 1.80
CA LYS A 142 10.60 -5.72 2.29
C LYS A 142 9.41 -6.06 1.40
N GLU A 143 8.72 -5.05 0.88
CA GLU A 143 7.58 -5.22 -0.04
C GLU A 143 7.95 -5.94 -1.33
N THR A 144 9.23 -5.90 -1.69
CA THR A 144 9.73 -6.53 -2.90
C THR A 144 10.11 -7.98 -2.59
N PRO A 145 9.43 -8.98 -3.19
CA PRO A 145 9.80 -10.38 -3.00
C PRO A 145 11.22 -10.63 -3.50
N ASP A 146 12.00 -11.46 -2.80
CA ASP A 146 13.38 -11.78 -3.21
C ASP A 146 13.46 -12.40 -4.61
N ARG A 147 12.37 -13.05 -5.05
CA ARG A 147 12.24 -13.54 -6.43
C ARG A 147 12.25 -12.40 -7.44
N VAL A 148 11.55 -11.29 -7.16
CA VAL A 148 11.47 -10.09 -8.01
C VAL A 148 12.80 -9.34 -8.02
N LYS A 149 13.50 -9.30 -6.87
CA LYS A 149 14.87 -8.77 -6.78
C LYS A 149 15.86 -9.52 -7.67
N LYS A 150 15.64 -10.83 -7.88
CA LYS A 150 16.51 -11.69 -8.70
C LYS A 150 16.14 -11.70 -10.19
N ARG A 151 14.85 -11.57 -10.55
CA ARG A 151 14.35 -11.65 -11.94
C ARG A 151 13.12 -10.74 -12.17
N PRO A 152 13.32 -9.43 -12.42
CA PRO A 152 12.21 -8.47 -12.47
C PRO A 152 11.31 -8.63 -13.69
N VAL A 153 11.90 -8.92 -14.85
CA VAL A 153 11.18 -8.99 -16.14
C VAL A 153 10.29 -10.24 -16.19
N GLU A 154 10.83 -11.39 -15.81
CA GLU A 154 10.07 -12.66 -15.79
C GLU A 154 8.90 -12.61 -14.80
N LEU A 155 9.01 -11.91 -13.66
CA LEU A 155 7.97 -11.92 -12.63
C LEU A 155 6.83 -10.93 -12.89
N ALA A 156 7.07 -9.81 -13.57
CA ALA A 156 5.98 -8.97 -14.03
C ALA A 156 5.11 -9.73 -15.04
N GLU A 157 5.75 -10.43 -15.99
CA GLU A 157 5.08 -11.30 -16.96
C GLU A 157 4.42 -12.50 -16.28
N LEU A 158 5.08 -13.14 -15.31
CA LEU A 158 4.52 -14.26 -14.56
C LEU A 158 3.34 -13.83 -13.70
N ALA A 159 3.40 -12.68 -13.01
CA ALA A 159 2.30 -12.18 -12.18
C ALA A 159 1.08 -11.81 -13.04
N LEU A 160 1.30 -11.17 -14.20
CA LEU A 160 0.25 -10.94 -15.20
C LEU A 160 -0.32 -12.26 -15.72
N ALA A 161 0.52 -13.24 -16.05
CA ALA A 161 0.10 -14.55 -16.55
C ALA A 161 -0.62 -15.39 -15.50
N LEU A 162 -0.21 -15.30 -14.24
CA LEU A 162 -0.77 -16.02 -13.10
C LEU A 162 -2.13 -15.44 -12.68
N LYS A 163 -2.25 -14.10 -12.70
CA LYS A 163 -3.53 -13.40 -12.52
C LYS A 163 -4.49 -13.67 -13.68
N ALA A 164 -4.00 -13.70 -14.92
CA ALA A 164 -4.80 -14.09 -16.09
C ALA A 164 -5.26 -15.56 -16.04
N ARG A 165 -4.55 -16.42 -15.31
CA ARG A 165 -4.88 -17.85 -15.12
C ARG A 165 -5.70 -18.14 -13.87
N GLY A 166 -6.03 -17.13 -13.05
CA GLY A 166 -6.77 -17.32 -11.80
C GLY A 166 -6.04 -18.19 -10.76
N LEU A 167 -4.71 -18.29 -10.84
CA LEU A 167 -3.91 -19.16 -9.97
C LEU A 167 -3.34 -18.44 -8.74
N TRP A 168 -3.71 -17.17 -8.55
CA TRP A 168 -3.37 -16.36 -7.38
C TRP A 168 -4.67 -15.89 -6.76
N GLU A 169 -5.05 -16.54 -5.66
CA GLU A 169 -6.16 -16.17 -4.79
C GLU A 169 -5.67 -15.33 -3.61
#